data_AF-A0A2W4SCN0-F1
#
_entry.id   AF-A0A2W4SCN0-F1
#
_cell.length_a   1.000
_cell.length_b   1.000
_cell.length_c   1.000
_cell.angle_alpha   90.00
_cell.angle_beta   90.00
_cell.angle_gamma   90.00
#
_symmetry.space_group_name_H-M   'P 1'
#
loop_
_entity.id
_entity.type
_entity.pdbx_description
1 polymer ?
#
loop_
_entity_poly.entity_id
_entity_poly.type
_entity_poly.pdbx_seq_one_letter_code
_entity_poly.pdbx_strand_id
1 'polypeptide(L)'
;MFGKWDSTSRKINGKSVNIAHTKLSGPLSDSAIGNAGAVVDASRTMLQTAISATSADNWSDAAKAAAAKLFLTDASGPSDAERKAINKVLRMTKDGLGGTATIKVGSSADANGYVNLHKDWKHKIFLSNKVKSLGSGKNEYVGRQHVDRSYFEDFNAENRTRAILTYIHESTHRYAGTVDFDDQGYVSATTYIGNGSIRFREPGISKAQALVNADSYAVFVCEIA
;
A
#
# COMPACT_ATOMS: atom_id res chain seq x y z
N MET A 1 -25.75 3.00 8.19
CA MET A 1 -25.81 1.67 8.82
C MET A 1 -24.78 0.80 8.09
N PHE A 2 -23.57 0.60 8.64
CA PHE A 2 -22.54 -0.18 7.93
C PHE A 2 -22.91 -1.66 7.97
N GLY A 3 -22.97 -2.31 6.81
CA GLY A 3 -23.36 -3.72 6.69
C GLY A 3 -22.49 -4.65 7.55
N LYS A 4 -23.06 -5.76 8.01
CA LYS A 4 -22.28 -6.85 8.62
C LYS A 4 -21.18 -7.28 7.63
N TRP A 5 -19.95 -7.37 8.12
CA TRP A 5 -18.82 -7.89 7.37
C TRP A 5 -18.74 -9.40 7.60
N ASP A 6 -18.68 -10.16 6.52
CA ASP A 6 -18.29 -11.56 6.57
C ASP A 6 -16.78 -11.66 6.39
N SER A 7 -16.16 -12.67 6.99
CA SER A 7 -14.73 -12.89 6.90
C SER A 7 -14.39 -14.34 6.67
N THR A 8 -13.49 -14.59 5.73
CA THR A 8 -12.91 -15.90 5.44
C THR A 8 -11.42 -15.87 5.77
N SER A 9 -10.95 -16.83 6.56
CA SER A 9 -9.53 -17.02 6.83
C SER A 9 -8.98 -18.13 5.94
N ARG A 10 -7.88 -17.88 5.23
CA ARG A 10 -7.13 -18.90 4.49
C ARG A 10 -5.68 -18.96 4.93
N LYS A 11 -5.07 -20.13 4.76
CA LYS A 11 -3.62 -20.30 4.86
C LYS A 11 -3.03 -20.20 3.47
N ILE A 12 -2.11 -19.27 3.26
CA ILE A 12 -1.41 -19.06 2.01
C ILE A 12 0.08 -19.04 2.32
N ASN A 13 0.82 -19.98 1.74
CA ASN A 13 2.23 -20.23 2.05
C ASN A 13 2.51 -20.31 3.57
N GLY A 14 1.66 -21.04 4.30
CA GLY A 14 1.75 -21.23 5.75
C GLY A 14 1.28 -20.04 6.61
N LYS A 15 1.00 -18.88 6.01
CA LYS A 15 0.57 -17.66 6.71
C LYS A 15 -0.95 -17.49 6.65
N SER A 16 -1.53 -17.00 7.74
CA SER A 16 -2.96 -16.68 7.77
C SER A 16 -3.24 -15.38 7.00
N VAL A 17 -4.24 -15.41 6.13
CA VAL A 17 -4.81 -14.25 5.43
C VAL A 17 -6.31 -14.22 5.71
N ASN A 18 -6.77 -13.13 6.30
CA ASN A 18 -8.17 -12.86 6.54
C ASN A 18 -8.69 -11.96 5.43
N ILE A 19 -9.72 -12.42 4.73
CA ILE A 19 -10.39 -11.66 3.67
C ILE A 19 -11.77 -11.31 4.20
N ALA A 20 -12.04 -10.02 4.34
CA ALA A 20 -13.32 -9.53 4.84
C ALA A 20 -14.07 -8.78 3.73
N HIS A 21 -15.37 -9.03 3.58
CA HIS A 21 -16.21 -8.36 2.58
C HIS A 21 -17.58 -7.96 3.17
N THR A 22 -18.22 -6.95 2.58
CA THR A 22 -19.55 -6.51 3.04
C THR A 22 -20.63 -7.45 2.53
N LYS A 23 -21.64 -7.76 3.35
CA LYS A 23 -22.84 -8.49 2.89
C LYS A 23 -23.60 -7.78 1.77
N LEU A 24 -23.51 -6.45 1.71
CA LEU A 24 -24.20 -5.63 0.72
C LEU A 24 -23.70 -5.86 -0.71
N SER A 25 -22.45 -6.29 -0.87
CA SER A 25 -21.87 -6.62 -2.17
C SER A 25 -22.02 -8.11 -2.54
N GLY A 26 -22.71 -8.91 -1.72
CA GLY A 26 -22.80 -10.37 -1.87
C GLY A 26 -21.51 -11.10 -1.45
N PRO A 27 -21.53 -12.44 -1.36
CA PRO A 27 -20.32 -13.22 -1.07
C PRO A 27 -19.29 -13.05 -2.20
N LEU A 28 -18.00 -13.03 -1.87
CA LEU A 28 -16.92 -13.11 -2.88
C LEU A 28 -16.94 -14.49 -3.54
N SER A 29 -16.62 -14.53 -4.84
CA SER A 29 -16.34 -15.82 -5.49
C SER A 29 -15.10 -16.48 -4.87
N ASP A 30 -15.04 -17.82 -4.90
CA ASP A 30 -13.86 -18.55 -4.43
C ASP A 30 -12.58 -18.15 -5.19
N SER A 31 -12.73 -17.79 -6.47
CA SER A 31 -11.66 -17.22 -7.30
C SER A 31 -11.19 -15.88 -6.75
N ALA A 32 -12.10 -14.94 -6.47
CA ALA A 32 -11.76 -13.65 -5.89
C ALA A 32 -11.08 -13.77 -4.51
N ILE A 33 -11.50 -14.72 -3.69
CA ILE A 33 -10.84 -15.05 -2.41
C ILE A 33 -9.41 -15.55 -2.66
N GLY A 34 -9.21 -16.43 -3.66
CA GLY A 34 -7.89 -16.89 -4.09
C GLY A 34 -7.01 -15.74 -4.59
N ASN A 35 -7.56 -14.84 -5.40
CA ASN A 35 -6.86 -13.69 -5.99
C ASN A 35 -6.44 -12.69 -4.91
N ALA A 36 -7.31 -12.38 -3.95
CA ALA A 36 -6.96 -11.54 -2.80
C ALA A 36 -5.80 -12.14 -1.99
N GLY A 37 -5.83 -13.47 -1.84
CA GLY A 37 -4.72 -14.21 -1.27
C GLY A 37 -3.39 -14.08 -2.02
N ALA A 38 -3.44 -14.25 -3.34
CA ALA A 38 -2.28 -14.11 -4.21
C ALA A 38 -1.69 -12.68 -4.19
N VAL A 39 -2.53 -11.65 -4.07
CA VAL A 39 -2.09 -10.26 -3.94
C VAL A 39 -1.32 -10.02 -2.63
N VAL A 40 -1.79 -10.57 -1.52
CA VAL A 40 -1.08 -10.47 -0.22
C VAL A 40 0.31 -11.10 -0.32
N ASP A 41 0.40 -12.29 -0.90
CA ASP A 41 1.66 -13.00 -1.01
C ASP A 41 2.62 -12.37 -2.02
N ALA A 42 2.12 -11.91 -3.18
CA ALA A 42 2.91 -11.13 -4.13
C ALA A 42 3.49 -9.88 -3.44
N SER A 43 2.67 -9.16 -2.67
CA SER A 43 3.11 -7.95 -1.96
C SER A 43 4.20 -8.24 -0.93
N ARG A 44 4.10 -9.35 -0.19
CA ARG A 44 5.15 -9.80 0.75
C ARG A 44 6.47 -10.10 0.04
N THR A 45 6.40 -10.77 -1.11
CA THR A 45 7.58 -11.09 -1.93
C THR A 45 8.20 -9.82 -2.47
N MET A 46 7.40 -8.92 -3.07
CA MET A 46 7.92 -7.67 -3.64
C MET A 46 8.57 -6.78 -2.57
N LEU A 47 7.97 -6.66 -1.39
CA LEU A 47 8.58 -5.94 -0.26
C LEU A 47 9.92 -6.58 0.17
N GLN A 48 10.02 -7.91 0.16
CA GLN A 48 11.28 -8.58 0.47
C GLN A 48 12.34 -8.28 -0.59
N THR A 49 11.98 -8.32 -1.88
CA THR A 49 12.88 -7.99 -2.99
C THR A 49 13.35 -6.54 -2.88
N ALA A 50 12.43 -5.61 -2.66
CA ALA A 50 12.72 -4.20 -2.47
C ALA A 50 13.72 -3.98 -1.32
N ILE A 51 13.51 -4.59 -0.16
CA ILE A 51 14.43 -4.49 0.99
C ILE A 51 15.81 -5.06 0.68
N SER A 52 15.90 -6.15 -0.08
CA SER A 52 17.18 -6.70 -0.52
C SER A 52 17.90 -5.74 -1.47
N ALA A 53 17.16 -5.14 -2.41
CA ALA A 53 17.67 -4.17 -3.37
C ALA A 53 18.08 -2.83 -2.75
N THR A 54 17.59 -2.51 -1.54
CA THR A 54 17.90 -1.27 -0.80
C THR A 54 18.75 -1.50 0.45
N SER A 55 19.43 -2.64 0.56
CA SER A 55 20.34 -2.91 1.69
C SER A 55 21.45 -1.84 1.80
N ALA A 56 21.86 -1.54 3.03
CA ALA A 56 22.47 -0.25 3.42
C ALA A 56 23.71 0.17 2.60
N ASP A 57 24.45 -0.77 2.04
CA ASP A 57 25.74 -0.50 1.38
C ASP A 57 25.71 -0.68 -0.15
N ASN A 58 24.64 -1.26 -0.72
CA ASN A 58 24.58 -1.63 -2.15
C ASN A 58 23.18 -1.47 -2.73
N TRP A 59 22.68 -0.23 -2.79
CA TRP A 59 21.48 0.05 -3.59
C TRP A 59 21.75 -0.29 -5.06
N SER A 60 20.91 -1.12 -5.66
CA SER A 60 21.00 -1.40 -7.10
C SER A 60 20.76 -0.13 -7.92
N ASP A 61 21.27 -0.08 -9.15
CA ASP A 61 21.06 1.09 -10.01
C ASP A 61 19.58 1.31 -10.34
N ALA A 62 18.81 0.22 -10.47
CA ALA A 62 17.35 0.29 -10.56
C ALA A 62 16.72 0.92 -9.32
N ALA A 63 17.16 0.56 -8.11
CA ALA A 63 16.66 1.15 -6.87
C ALA A 63 17.03 2.63 -6.74
N LYS A 64 18.24 3.04 -7.15
CA LYS A 64 18.64 4.46 -7.18
C LYS A 64 17.79 5.26 -8.16
N ALA A 65 17.59 4.74 -9.38
CA ALA A 65 16.78 5.39 -10.40
C ALA A 65 15.31 5.54 -9.96
N ALA A 66 14.72 4.48 -9.40
CA ALA A 66 13.38 4.53 -8.86
C ALA A 66 13.26 5.53 -7.69
N ALA A 67 14.26 5.60 -6.80
CA ALA A 67 14.24 6.56 -5.70
C ALA A 67 14.35 8.03 -6.15
N ALA A 68 15.19 8.31 -7.15
CA ALA A 68 15.29 9.65 -7.73
C ALA A 68 13.94 10.10 -8.31
N LYS A 69 13.21 9.18 -8.93
CA LYS A 69 11.90 9.42 -9.52
C LYS A 69 10.78 9.60 -8.48
N LEU A 70 10.74 8.73 -7.47
CA LEU A 70 9.58 8.58 -6.58
C LEU A 70 9.71 9.28 -5.24
N PHE A 71 10.94 9.45 -4.76
CA PHE A 71 11.28 10.16 -3.53
C PHE A 71 11.98 11.50 -3.80
N LEU A 72 12.15 11.85 -5.08
CA LEU A 72 12.82 13.07 -5.54
C LEU A 72 14.26 13.18 -5.00
N THR A 73 14.93 12.04 -4.77
CA THR A 73 16.33 12.01 -4.34
C THR A 73 17.27 12.41 -5.48
N ASP A 74 18.55 12.58 -5.18
CA ASP A 74 19.54 12.89 -6.22
C ASP A 74 19.69 11.71 -7.20
N ALA A 75 20.06 12.02 -8.44
CA ALA A 75 20.23 11.01 -9.49
C ALA A 75 21.35 9.99 -9.18
N SER A 76 22.34 10.39 -8.36
CA SER A 76 23.38 9.50 -7.83
C SER A 76 22.86 8.55 -6.74
N GLY A 77 21.64 8.78 -6.26
CA GLY A 77 20.95 7.99 -5.25
C GLY A 77 20.61 8.79 -3.98
N PRO A 78 19.82 8.19 -3.08
CA PRO A 78 19.47 8.78 -1.78
C PRO A 78 20.69 8.95 -0.87
N SER A 79 20.73 10.04 -0.12
CA SER A 79 21.59 10.27 1.04
C SER A 79 21.37 9.22 2.15
N ASP A 80 22.27 9.15 3.14
CA ASP A 80 22.13 8.24 4.28
C ASP A 80 20.82 8.41 5.06
N ALA A 81 20.38 9.66 5.24
CA ALA A 81 19.13 9.96 5.93
C ALA A 81 17.92 9.45 5.13
N GLU A 82 17.91 9.69 3.82
CA GLU A 82 16.87 9.21 2.90
C GLU A 82 16.85 7.68 2.84
N ARG A 83 18.03 7.03 2.73
CA ARG A 83 18.15 5.56 2.77
C ARG A 83 17.55 4.97 4.05
N LYS A 84 17.87 5.55 5.20
CA LYS A 84 17.34 5.11 6.50
C LYS A 84 15.83 5.30 6.57
N ALA A 85 15.31 6.42 6.09
CA ALA A 85 13.87 6.68 6.06
C ALA A 85 13.12 5.68 5.17
N ILE A 86 13.58 5.48 3.93
CA ILE A 86 12.97 4.54 2.97
C ILE A 86 13.00 3.12 3.52
N ASN A 87 14.17 2.65 3.97
CA ASN A 87 14.31 1.30 4.53
C ASN A 87 13.47 1.06 5.78
N LYS A 88 13.29 2.09 6.62
CA LYS A 88 12.43 1.99 7.80
C LYS A 88 10.98 1.71 7.39
N VAL A 89 10.44 2.47 6.44
CA VAL A 89 9.07 2.28 5.95
C VAL A 89 8.87 0.91 5.31
N LEU A 90 9.81 0.48 4.46
CA LEU A 90 9.76 -0.85 3.81
C LEU A 90 9.75 -1.98 4.85
N ARG A 91 10.64 -1.92 5.85
CA ARG A 91 10.73 -2.94 6.91
C ARG A 91 9.50 -2.96 7.80
N MET A 92 9.04 -1.80 8.28
CA MET A 92 7.81 -1.71 9.09
C MET A 92 6.60 -2.28 8.34
N THR A 93 6.49 -1.99 7.04
CA THR A 93 5.41 -2.51 6.18
C THR A 93 5.52 -4.03 6.03
N LYS A 94 6.72 -4.55 5.73
CA LYS A 94 6.97 -6.00 5.60
C LYS A 94 6.67 -6.75 6.90
N ASP A 95 7.13 -6.24 8.03
CA ASP A 95 6.95 -6.88 9.34
C ASP A 95 5.46 -6.88 9.73
N GLY A 96 4.76 -5.78 9.46
CA GLY A 96 3.30 -5.68 9.64
C GLY A 96 2.51 -6.69 8.79
N LEU A 97 2.97 -6.98 7.58
CA LEU A 97 2.42 -8.02 6.70
C LEU A 97 2.91 -9.43 7.01
N GLY A 98 3.95 -9.57 7.85
CA GLY A 98 4.61 -10.84 8.15
C GLY A 98 3.71 -11.83 8.89
N GLY A 99 2.78 -11.32 9.71
CA GLY A 99 1.80 -12.07 10.49
C GLY A 99 0.48 -12.32 9.75
N THR A 100 -0.63 -12.33 10.50
CA THR A 100 -1.97 -12.44 9.90
C THR A 100 -2.34 -11.15 9.17
N ALA A 101 -2.39 -11.22 7.85
CA ALA A 101 -2.81 -10.10 7.01
C ALA A 101 -4.35 -10.03 6.97
N THR A 102 -4.92 -8.82 6.97
CA THR A 102 -6.37 -8.65 6.77
C THR A 102 -6.62 -7.69 5.62
N ILE A 103 -7.15 -8.20 4.52
CA ILE A 103 -7.58 -7.41 3.38
C ILE A 103 -9.11 -7.31 3.39
N LYS A 104 -9.63 -6.09 3.24
CA LYS A 104 -11.05 -5.89 3.01
C LYS A 104 -11.34 -5.64 1.54
N VAL A 105 -12.39 -6.28 1.05
CA VAL A 105 -12.83 -6.20 -0.34
C VAL A 105 -14.25 -5.63 -0.37
N GLY A 106 -14.48 -4.58 -1.15
CA GLY A 106 -15.79 -3.91 -1.22
C GLY A 106 -15.99 -3.10 -2.50
N SER A 107 -17.17 -2.50 -2.67
CA SER A 107 -17.50 -1.63 -3.82
C SER A 107 -17.07 -0.18 -3.61
N SER A 108 -16.76 0.54 -4.69
CA SER A 108 -16.28 1.94 -4.76
C SER A 108 -16.91 2.98 -3.80
N ALA A 109 -18.18 2.85 -3.39
CA ALA A 109 -18.80 3.75 -2.40
C ALA A 109 -18.30 3.54 -0.95
N ASP A 110 -17.67 2.38 -0.66
CA ASP A 110 -17.11 1.98 0.64
C ASP A 110 -15.64 1.52 0.54
N ALA A 111 -15.02 1.49 -0.66
CA ALA A 111 -13.80 0.70 -0.91
C ALA A 111 -12.75 1.28 -1.88
N ASN A 112 -12.80 2.57 -2.22
CA ASN A 112 -11.63 3.20 -2.84
C ASN A 112 -10.52 3.30 -1.80
N GLY A 113 -9.59 2.33 -1.73
CA GLY A 113 -8.27 2.49 -1.09
C GLY A 113 -8.22 3.39 0.14
N TYR A 114 -9.05 3.11 1.16
CA TYR A 114 -9.06 3.93 2.37
C TYR A 114 -8.74 3.10 3.60
N VAL A 115 -7.57 3.26 4.15
CA VAL A 115 -7.39 3.24 5.60
C VAL A 115 -7.98 4.56 6.11
N ASN A 116 -9.26 4.59 6.51
CA ASN A 116 -9.87 5.83 7.06
C ASN A 116 -9.01 6.42 8.19
N LEU A 117 -8.28 7.49 7.90
CA LEU A 117 -7.65 8.38 8.87
C LEU A 117 -8.73 9.31 9.41
N HIS A 118 -9.48 8.87 10.42
CA HIS A 118 -10.49 9.73 11.03
C HIS A 118 -9.82 10.78 11.93
N LYS A 119 -9.80 12.04 11.49
CA LYS A 119 -9.45 13.20 12.34
C LYS A 119 -10.57 13.55 13.35
N ASP A 120 -11.79 13.08 13.13
CA ASP A 120 -12.95 13.41 13.95
C ASP A 120 -13.25 12.38 15.05
N TRP A 121 -12.87 12.76 16.26
CA TRP A 121 -13.22 12.18 17.57
C TRP A 121 -14.72 11.90 17.82
N LYS A 122 -15.62 12.38 16.95
CA LYS A 122 -17.08 12.29 17.12
C LYS A 122 -17.72 11.02 16.56
N HIS A 123 -17.02 10.29 15.69
CA HIS A 123 -17.47 8.99 15.18
C HIS A 123 -16.47 7.92 15.63
N LYS A 124 -16.53 7.55 16.92
CA LYS A 124 -15.70 6.48 17.51
C LYS A 124 -16.08 5.11 16.95
N ILE A 125 -15.71 4.83 15.71
CA ILE A 125 -15.48 3.47 15.27
C ILE A 125 -14.10 3.12 15.84
N PHE A 126 -14.07 2.26 16.84
CA PHE A 126 -12.84 1.81 17.48
C PHE A 126 -11.99 1.03 16.47
N LEU A 127 -11.23 1.76 15.65
CA LEU A 127 -10.14 1.24 14.85
C LEU A 127 -8.99 1.02 15.84
N SER A 128 -8.74 -0.24 16.17
CA SER A 128 -7.94 -0.62 17.35
C SER A 128 -6.46 -0.25 17.29
N ASN A 129 -5.98 0.29 16.18
CA ASN A 129 -4.55 0.51 15.96
C ASN A 129 -4.27 1.99 15.69
N LYS A 130 -3.44 2.58 16.55
CA LYS A 130 -2.83 3.90 16.32
C LYS A 130 -1.48 3.68 15.64
N VAL A 131 -1.18 4.48 14.63
CA VAL A 131 0.16 4.59 14.05
C VAL A 131 0.63 6.04 14.19
N LYS A 132 1.93 6.26 14.32
CA LYS A 132 2.49 7.61 14.30
C LYS A 132 2.60 8.06 12.84
N SER A 133 1.78 9.03 12.44
CA SER A 133 1.84 9.65 11.12
C SER A 133 3.21 10.29 10.90
N LEU A 134 3.82 9.99 9.76
CA LEU A 134 5.12 10.55 9.36
C LEU A 134 4.99 12.02 8.92
N GLY A 135 3.82 12.44 8.41
CA GLY A 135 3.56 13.83 8.02
C GLY A 135 3.30 14.75 9.21
N SER A 136 2.48 14.31 10.17
CA SER A 136 2.07 15.15 11.32
C SER A 136 2.87 14.90 12.60
N GLY A 137 3.55 13.75 12.70
CA GLY A 137 4.20 13.27 13.91
C GLY A 137 3.25 12.83 15.02
N LYS A 138 1.93 12.87 14.79
CA LYS A 138 0.90 12.53 15.78
C LYS A 138 0.44 11.08 15.64
N ASN A 139 -0.11 10.53 16.72
CA ASN A 139 -0.76 9.23 16.67
C ASN A 139 -2.14 9.37 16.01
N GLU A 140 -2.31 8.72 14.87
CA GLU A 140 -3.53 8.73 14.07
C GLU A 140 -4.13 7.32 14.04
N TYR A 141 -5.46 7.26 13.99
CA TYR A 141 -6.18 6.00 13.93
C TYR A 141 -6.18 5.50 12.50
N VAL A 142 -5.68 4.28 12.30
CA VAL A 142 -5.64 3.65 10.99
C VAL A 142 -6.71 2.58 10.86
N GLY A 143 -7.53 2.75 9.83
CA GLY A 143 -8.49 1.77 9.33
C GLY A 143 -7.88 0.42 8.94
N ARG A 144 -8.75 -0.46 8.47
CA ARG A 144 -8.33 -1.68 7.76
C ARG A 144 -8.03 -1.32 6.31
N GLN A 145 -7.23 -2.16 5.64
CA GLN A 145 -6.84 -1.98 4.25
C GLN A 145 -8.00 -2.38 3.35
N HIS A 146 -8.50 -1.48 2.52
CA HIS A 146 -9.61 -1.74 1.61
C HIS A 146 -9.10 -1.74 0.16
N VAL A 147 -9.51 -2.72 -0.63
CA VAL A 147 -9.20 -2.81 -2.06
C VAL A 147 -10.49 -3.09 -2.82
N ASP A 148 -10.66 -2.44 -3.98
CA ASP A 148 -11.87 -2.56 -4.77
C ASP A 148 -12.11 -4.02 -5.20
N ARG A 149 -13.36 -4.46 -5.06
CA ARG A 149 -13.81 -5.81 -5.39
C ARG A 149 -13.59 -6.18 -6.85
N SER A 150 -13.81 -5.25 -7.76
CA SER A 150 -13.66 -5.49 -9.22
C SER A 150 -12.26 -5.97 -9.56
N TYR A 151 -11.24 -5.55 -8.80
CA TYR A 151 -9.88 -6.00 -9.05
C TYR A 151 -9.71 -7.50 -8.86
N PHE A 152 -10.50 -8.14 -7.98
CA PHE A 152 -10.37 -9.58 -7.69
C PHE A 152 -11.35 -10.45 -8.46
N GLU A 153 -12.53 -9.92 -8.80
CA GLU A 153 -13.52 -10.64 -9.60
C GLU A 153 -13.11 -10.68 -11.08
N ASP A 154 -12.57 -9.58 -11.61
CA ASP A 154 -12.08 -9.47 -12.99
C ASP A 154 -10.54 -9.50 -13.05
N PHE A 155 -9.93 -10.54 -12.46
CA PHE A 155 -8.49 -10.59 -12.19
C PHE A 155 -7.59 -10.83 -13.41
N ASN A 156 -7.50 -9.84 -14.29
CA ASN A 156 -6.52 -9.76 -15.38
C ASN A 156 -5.19 -9.12 -14.91
N ALA A 157 -4.19 -9.03 -15.79
CA ALA A 157 -2.87 -8.50 -15.45
C ALA A 157 -2.90 -7.03 -14.94
N GLU A 158 -3.77 -6.21 -15.52
CA GLU A 158 -3.98 -4.81 -15.13
C GLU A 158 -4.59 -4.73 -13.72
N ASN A 159 -5.67 -5.46 -13.48
CA ASN A 159 -6.36 -5.48 -12.20
C ASN A 159 -5.53 -6.12 -11.09
N ARG A 160 -4.73 -7.15 -11.40
CA ARG A 160 -3.74 -7.70 -10.47
C ARG A 160 -2.74 -6.65 -10.03
N THR A 161 -2.19 -5.90 -10.97
CA THR A 161 -1.23 -4.82 -10.71
C THR A 161 -1.85 -3.74 -9.83
N ARG A 162 -3.08 -3.30 -10.15
CA ARG A 162 -3.83 -2.33 -9.35
C ARG A 162 -4.08 -2.83 -7.92
N ALA A 163 -4.46 -4.09 -7.76
CA ALA A 163 -4.70 -4.68 -6.45
C ALA A 163 -3.43 -4.71 -5.60
N ILE A 164 -2.28 -5.07 -6.19
CA ILE A 164 -0.98 -5.10 -5.50
C ILE A 164 -0.57 -3.69 -5.09
N LEU A 165 -0.60 -2.72 -6.01
CA LEU A 165 -0.27 -1.32 -5.72
C LEU A 165 -1.12 -0.77 -4.58
N THR A 166 -2.44 -0.91 -4.70
CA THR A 166 -3.41 -0.45 -3.68
C THR A 166 -3.11 -1.13 -2.35
N TYR A 167 -2.89 -2.44 -2.34
CA TYR A 167 -2.65 -3.16 -1.09
C TYR A 167 -1.33 -2.73 -0.41
N ILE A 168 -0.26 -2.50 -1.16
CA ILE A 168 1.00 -1.98 -0.60
C ILE A 168 0.82 -0.55 -0.10
N HIS A 169 0.16 0.31 -0.87
CA HIS A 169 -0.20 1.68 -0.48
C HIS A 169 -0.89 1.69 0.89
N GLU A 170 -2.00 0.96 1.04
CA GLU A 170 -2.72 0.86 2.33
C GLU A 170 -1.87 0.25 3.45
N SER A 171 -0.97 -0.68 3.10
CA SER A 171 -0.06 -1.28 4.08
C SER A 171 0.89 -0.25 4.66
N THR A 172 1.40 0.66 3.84
CA THR A 172 2.33 1.69 4.31
C THR A 172 1.64 2.66 5.25
N HIS A 173 0.38 3.06 5.01
CA HIS A 173 -0.38 3.86 5.96
C HIS A 173 -0.52 3.14 7.29
N ARG A 174 -1.02 1.90 7.24
CA ARG A 174 -1.38 1.12 8.42
C ARG A 174 -0.19 0.82 9.32
N TYR A 175 0.95 0.48 8.74
CA TYR A 175 2.09 -0.05 9.48
C TYR A 175 3.23 0.93 9.64
N ALA A 176 3.41 1.86 8.70
CA ALA A 176 4.52 2.81 8.70
C ALA A 176 4.08 4.27 8.87
N GLY A 177 2.78 4.57 8.77
CA GLY A 177 2.25 5.92 8.98
C GLY A 177 2.55 6.88 7.84
N THR A 178 2.69 6.39 6.61
CA THR A 178 2.71 7.24 5.41
C THR A 178 1.38 8.00 5.27
N VAL A 179 1.34 8.99 4.39
CA VAL A 179 0.20 9.88 4.17
C VAL A 179 -0.08 10.05 2.68
N ASP A 180 -1.29 10.48 2.35
CA ASP A 180 -1.67 10.87 1.01
C ASP A 180 -1.53 12.38 0.83
N PHE A 181 -1.13 12.78 -0.37
CA PHE A 181 -1.07 14.17 -0.80
C PHE A 181 -2.05 14.43 -1.95
N ASP A 182 -3.19 13.74 -1.94
CA ASP A 182 -4.24 13.83 -2.94
C ASP A 182 -3.64 13.69 -4.37
N ASP A 183 -4.16 14.42 -5.36
CA ASP A 183 -3.70 14.34 -6.75
C ASP A 183 -2.20 14.67 -6.94
N GLN A 184 -1.57 15.38 -5.99
CA GLN A 184 -0.14 15.63 -6.02
C GLN A 184 0.70 14.43 -5.57
N GLY A 185 0.13 13.57 -4.73
CA GLY A 185 0.75 12.33 -4.24
C GLY A 185 0.41 11.11 -5.10
N TYR A 186 -0.72 11.14 -5.80
CA TYR A 186 -1.17 10.02 -6.64
C TYR A 186 -0.35 9.87 -7.89
N VAL A 187 0.22 8.68 -8.08
CA VAL A 187 0.73 8.26 -9.39
C VAL A 187 -0.44 7.79 -10.25
N SER A 188 -0.56 8.33 -11.45
CA SER A 188 -1.61 7.88 -12.37
C SER A 188 -1.45 6.40 -12.69
N ALA A 189 -2.50 5.59 -12.41
CA ALA A 189 -2.51 4.17 -12.69
C ALA A 189 -2.34 3.86 -14.19
N THR A 190 -2.87 4.69 -15.09
CA THR A 190 -2.67 4.54 -16.54
C THR A 190 -1.24 4.87 -16.96
N THR A 191 -0.57 5.75 -16.23
CA THR A 191 0.83 6.13 -16.46
C THR A 191 1.79 5.03 -15.99
N TYR A 192 1.45 4.35 -14.89
CA TYR A 192 2.16 3.14 -14.42
C TYR A 192 1.92 1.92 -15.32
N ILE A 193 0.69 1.69 -15.78
CA ILE A 193 0.30 0.49 -16.56
C ILE A 193 0.63 0.64 -18.06
N GLY A 194 0.70 1.87 -18.58
CA GLY A 194 0.80 2.14 -20.01
C GLY A 194 2.23 2.24 -20.56
N ASN A 195 3.08 3.12 -20.01
CA ASN A 195 4.24 3.62 -20.77
C ASN A 195 5.54 3.85 -19.95
N GLY A 196 5.68 3.28 -18.75
CA GLY A 196 6.93 3.28 -17.95
C GLY A 196 7.42 4.64 -17.40
N SER A 197 6.83 5.75 -17.84
CA SER A 197 7.04 7.06 -17.21
C SER A 197 6.12 7.14 -15.98
N ILE A 198 6.65 7.36 -14.79
CA ILE A 198 5.83 7.64 -13.60
C ILE A 198 5.70 9.15 -13.47
N ARG A 199 4.46 9.64 -13.41
CA ARG A 199 4.15 11.04 -13.11
C ARG A 199 3.06 11.07 -12.05
N PHE A 200 3.23 11.93 -11.05
CA PHE A 200 2.12 12.35 -10.19
C PHE A 200 1.02 12.96 -11.05
N ARG A 201 -0.25 12.78 -10.68
CA ARG A 201 -1.38 13.33 -11.44
C ARG A 201 -1.28 14.84 -11.53
N GLU A 202 -0.81 15.47 -10.46
CA GLU A 202 -0.42 16.87 -10.42
C GLU A 202 1.01 17.04 -9.86
N PRO A 203 1.80 17.98 -10.41
CA PRO A 203 3.07 18.34 -9.79
C PRO A 203 2.83 19.08 -8.47
N GLY A 204 3.71 18.91 -7.48
CA GLY A 204 3.69 19.79 -6.31
C GLY A 204 4.23 19.24 -4.99
N ILE A 205 4.42 17.92 -4.86
CA ILE A 205 5.03 17.39 -3.62
C ILE A 205 6.52 17.71 -3.56
N SER A 206 6.97 18.16 -2.39
CA SER A 206 8.38 18.29 -2.07
C SER A 206 9.03 16.91 -1.82
N LYS A 207 10.36 16.86 -1.86
CA LYS A 207 11.14 15.68 -1.45
C LYS A 207 10.74 15.15 -0.07
N ALA A 208 10.55 16.04 0.90
CA ALA A 208 10.13 15.64 2.25
C ALA A 208 8.74 14.99 2.27
N GLN A 209 7.81 15.48 1.44
CA GLN A 209 6.49 14.89 1.26
C GLN A 209 6.58 13.54 0.53
N ALA A 210 7.40 13.45 -0.52
CA ALA A 210 7.60 12.20 -1.26
C ALA A 210 8.14 11.07 -0.37
N LEU A 211 9.04 11.36 0.58
CA LEU A 211 9.56 10.41 1.58
C LEU A 211 8.54 9.91 2.59
N VAL A 212 7.34 10.50 2.65
CA VAL A 212 6.26 10.06 3.54
C VAL A 212 4.97 9.73 2.78
N ASN A 213 4.99 9.79 1.44
CA ASN A 213 3.85 9.57 0.57
C ASN A 213 3.61 8.07 0.34
N ALA A 214 2.38 7.58 0.56
CA ALA A 214 2.08 6.14 0.44
C ALA A 214 2.27 5.60 -0.99
N ASP A 215 1.86 6.37 -2.01
CA ASP A 215 2.03 5.97 -3.42
C ASP A 215 3.49 5.88 -3.84
N SER A 216 4.34 6.79 -3.35
CA SER A 216 5.79 6.73 -3.64
C SER A 216 6.37 5.38 -3.23
N TYR A 217 5.95 4.84 -2.08
CA TYR A 217 6.39 3.52 -1.63
C TYR A 217 5.74 2.36 -2.40
N ALA A 218 4.44 2.43 -2.66
CA ALA A 218 3.73 1.38 -3.39
C ALA A 218 4.34 1.17 -4.79
N VAL A 219 4.57 2.27 -5.50
CA VAL A 219 5.15 2.25 -6.83
C VAL A 219 6.63 1.86 -6.78
N PHE A 220 7.38 2.33 -5.79
CA PHE A 220 8.80 1.98 -5.64
C PHE A 220 8.99 0.48 -5.48
N VAL A 221 8.19 -0.16 -4.61
CA VAL A 221 8.23 -1.61 -4.41
C VAL A 221 7.91 -2.36 -5.69
N CYS A 222 6.94 -1.90 -6.47
CA CYS A 222 6.56 -2.59 -7.70
C CYS A 222 7.50 -2.32 -8.90
N GLU A 223 8.28 -1.24 -8.89
CA GLU A 223 9.26 -0.93 -9.96
C GLU A 223 10.57 -1.73 -9.81
N ILE A 224 10.94 -2.10 -8.59
CA ILE A 224 12.25 -2.73 -8.31
C ILE A 224 12.19 -4.21 -7.93
N ALA A 225 10.99 -4.79 -7.86
CA ALA A 225 10.75 -6.20 -7.52
C ALA A 225 10.41 -7.05 -8.73
#